data_AF-A0A9K3HDI0-F1
#
_entry.id   AF-A0A9K3HDI0-F1
#
_cell.length_a   1.000
_cell.length_b   1.000
_cell.length_c   1.000
_cell.angle_alpha   90.00
_cell.angle_beta   90.00
_cell.angle_gamma   90.00
#
_symmetry.space_group_name_H-M   'P 1'
#
loop_
_entity.id
_entity.type
_entity.pdbx_description
1 polymer ?
#
loop_
_entity_poly.entity_id
_entity_poly.type
_entity_poly.pdbx_seq_one_letter_code
_entity_poly.pdbx_strand_id
1 'polypeptide(L)'
;MSGNNTVAGYSEKWTTLEAILNDGRRNRQHTSAEFTCHVQLKRIRNNQEWFRLTCGGGGCMKGVVREDNNMWCDGCENPVLFPRVRQIN
;
A
#
# COMPACT_ATOMS: atom_id res chain seq x y z
N MET A 1 10.68 -19.31 27.66
CA MET A 1 10.69 -19.47 26.19
C MET A 1 10.51 -18.09 25.58
N SER A 2 11.59 -17.45 25.11
CA SER A 2 11.52 -16.16 24.43
C SER A 2 11.23 -16.41 22.96
N GLY A 3 10.04 -16.07 22.49
CA GLY A 3 9.67 -16.20 21.09
C GLY A 3 10.52 -15.26 20.23
N ASN A 4 11.23 -15.80 19.26
CA ASN A 4 11.91 -15.02 18.23
C ASN A 4 10.86 -14.37 17.32
N ASN A 5 10.50 -13.12 17.61
CA ASN A 5 9.66 -12.27 16.77
C ASN A 5 10.49 -11.51 15.72
N THR A 6 11.47 -12.15 15.09
CA THR A 6 12.20 -11.52 13.99
C THR A 6 11.35 -11.63 12.72
N VAL A 7 10.58 -10.58 12.45
CA VAL A 7 9.96 -10.34 11.15
C VAL A 7 11.10 -10.19 10.13
N ALA A 8 11.14 -11.04 9.11
CA ALA A 8 12.13 -10.97 8.04
C ALA A 8 12.08 -9.57 7.39
N GLY A 9 13.21 -8.85 7.40
CA GLY A 9 13.33 -7.47 6.88
C GLY A 9 13.41 -6.37 7.94
N TYR A 10 13.15 -6.67 9.22
CA TYR A 10 13.21 -5.67 10.28
C TYR A 10 14.65 -5.27 10.63
N SER A 11 15.10 -4.11 10.14
CA SER A 11 16.33 -3.46 10.63
C SER A 11 16.03 -2.73 11.94
N GLU A 12 16.65 -3.18 13.04
CA GLU A 12 16.60 -2.50 14.35
C GLU A 12 17.26 -1.11 14.33
N LYS A 13 18.02 -0.80 13.28
CA LYS A 13 18.75 0.47 13.17
C LYS A 13 17.83 1.56 12.62
N TRP A 14 17.39 2.43 13.51
CA TRP A 14 16.67 3.65 13.15
C TRP A 14 17.48 4.51 12.18
N THR A 15 16.83 4.95 11.10
CA THR A 15 17.40 5.88 10.12
C THR A 15 16.68 7.22 10.14
N THR A 16 17.31 8.24 9.55
CA THR A 16 16.73 9.58 9.40
C THR A 16 16.08 9.73 8.02
N LEU A 17 15.13 10.65 7.90
CA LEU A 17 14.52 10.99 6.60
C LEU A 17 15.58 11.43 5.57
N GLU A 18 16.59 12.17 6.00
CA GLU A 18 17.69 12.61 5.13
C GLU A 18 18.49 11.43 4.57
N ALA A 19 18.79 10.44 5.40
CA ALA A 19 19.49 9.24 4.96
C ALA A 19 18.65 8.44 3.94
N ILE A 20 17.33 8.29 4.17
CA ILE A 20 16.41 7.64 3.23
C ILE A 20 16.40 8.38 1.88
N LEU A 21 16.27 9.71 1.90
CA LEU A 21 16.26 10.51 0.67
C LEU A 21 17.59 10.43 -0.10
N ASN A 22 18.72 10.40 0.62
CA ASN A 22 20.03 10.26 0.00
C ASN A 22 20.26 8.87 -0.59
N ASP A 23 19.75 7.82 0.05
CA ASP A 23 19.78 6.47 -0.51
C ASP A 23 18.96 6.38 -1.81
N GLY A 24 17.72 6.88 -1.80
CA GLY A 24 16.86 6.90 -3.00
C GLY A 24 17.49 7.65 -4.18
N ARG A 25 18.22 8.75 -3.94
CA ARG A 25 18.97 9.47 -5.01
C ARG A 25 20.11 8.65 -5.59
N ARG A 26 20.74 7.78 -4.79
CA ARG A 26 21.85 6.92 -5.21
C ARG A 26 21.38 5.63 -5.84
N ASN A 27 20.14 5.22 -5.56
CA ASN A 27 19.52 4.02 -6.10
C ASN A 27 19.15 4.18 -7.58
N ARG A 28 20.16 4.07 -8.44
CA ARG A 28 20.03 4.09 -9.90
C ARG A 28 19.52 2.77 -10.49
N GLN A 29 19.39 1.73 -9.65
CA GLN A 29 19.03 0.38 -10.08
C GLN A 29 17.54 0.07 -9.88
N HIS A 30 16.75 1.05 -9.42
CA HIS A 30 15.32 0.90 -9.16
C HIS A 30 14.98 -0.28 -8.22
N THR A 31 15.91 -0.65 -7.34
CA THR A 31 15.69 -1.73 -6.37
C THR A 31 14.85 -1.21 -5.20
N SER A 32 14.00 -2.05 -4.61
CA SER A 32 13.29 -1.69 -3.38
C SER A 32 14.21 -1.77 -2.17
N ALA A 33 14.04 -0.86 -1.20
CA ALA A 33 14.74 -0.89 0.08
C ALA A 33 13.75 -0.66 1.24
N GLU A 34 14.01 -1.31 2.38
CA GLU A 34 13.19 -1.22 3.59
C GLU A 34 13.94 -0.44 4.69
N PHE A 35 13.23 0.41 5.42
CA PHE A 35 13.80 1.29 6.45
C PHE A 35 12.88 1.43 7.66
N THR A 36 13.48 1.62 8.83
CA THR A 36 12.79 1.89 10.10
C THR A 36 13.12 3.32 10.55
N CYS A 37 12.14 4.20 10.76
CA CYS A 37 12.37 5.60 11.12
C CYS A 37 11.32 6.16 12.11
N HIS A 38 11.71 7.18 12.88
CA HIS A 38 10.78 7.97 13.70
C HIS A 38 10.41 9.26 12.95
N VAL A 39 9.11 9.53 12.83
CA VAL A 39 8.59 10.72 12.17
C VAL A 39 7.45 11.33 12.96
N GLN A 40 7.30 12.64 12.86
CA GLN A 40 6.10 13.34 13.31
C GLN A 40 5.14 13.49 12.12
N LEU A 41 3.91 13.00 12.27
CA LEU A 41 2.85 13.23 11.29
C LEU A 41 2.43 14.71 11.34
N LYS A 42 2.73 15.48 10.29
CA LYS A 42 2.37 16.91 10.21
C LYS A 42 1.00 17.16 9.58
N ARG A 43 0.59 16.33 8.61
CA ARG A 43 -0.68 16.47 7.90
C ARG A 43 -1.08 15.14 7.28
N ILE A 44 -2.36 14.82 7.32
CA ILE A 44 -2.97 13.73 6.56
C ILE A 44 -3.68 14.38 5.37
N ARG A 45 -3.39 13.93 4.14
CA ARG A 45 -4.15 14.38 2.95
C ARG A 45 -5.44 13.58 2.89
N ASN A 46 -6.58 14.26 2.86
CA ASN A 46 -7.91 13.66 2.70
C ASN A 46 -8.57 14.20 1.42
N ASN A 47 -8.08 13.78 0.24
CA ASN A 47 -8.96 13.88 -0.92
C ASN A 47 -10.16 12.93 -0.69
N GLN A 48 -11.30 13.17 -1.34
CA GLN A 48 -12.49 12.31 -1.23
C GLN A 48 -12.24 10.85 -1.69
N GLU A 49 -11.02 10.55 -2.16
CA GLU A 49 -10.56 9.26 -2.69
C GLU A 49 -9.56 8.54 -1.76
N TRP A 50 -9.60 8.78 -0.43
CA TRP A 50 -8.78 8.05 0.55
C TRP A 50 -8.93 6.52 0.50
N PHE A 51 -9.97 6.04 -0.18
CA PHE A 51 -10.13 4.64 -0.52
C PHE A 51 -10.59 4.46 -1.97
N ARG A 52 -10.21 3.33 -2.55
CA ARG A 52 -10.75 2.81 -3.80
C ARG A 52 -11.57 1.56 -3.52
N LEU A 53 -12.68 1.41 -4.24
CA LEU A 53 -13.43 0.16 -4.28
C LEU A 53 -12.69 -0.84 -5.18
N THR A 54 -12.48 -2.05 -4.68
CA THR A 54 -11.74 -3.12 -5.36
C THR A 54 -12.54 -4.41 -5.40
N CYS A 55 -12.23 -5.32 -6.32
CA CYS A 55 -13.00 -6.54 -6.54
C CYS A 55 -13.03 -7.46 -5.31
N GLY A 56 -11.87 -7.80 -4.73
CA GLY A 56 -11.76 -8.67 -3.56
C GLY A 56 -12.08 -10.16 -3.80
N GLY A 57 -12.65 -10.53 -4.96
CA GLY A 57 -12.91 -11.91 -5.35
C GLY A 57 -11.62 -12.66 -5.71
N GLY A 58 -11.42 -13.85 -5.15
CA GLY A 58 -10.26 -14.70 -5.45
C GLY A 58 -8.89 -14.04 -5.16
N GLY A 59 -8.83 -13.04 -4.29
CA GLY A 59 -7.61 -12.25 -4.03
C GLY A 59 -7.36 -11.11 -5.02
N CYS A 60 -8.26 -10.86 -5.97
CA CYS A 60 -8.15 -9.76 -6.93
C CYS A 60 -8.20 -8.39 -6.22
N MET A 61 -7.21 -7.56 -6.51
CA MET A 61 -7.09 -6.21 -5.95
C MET A 61 -7.36 -5.10 -6.97
N LYS A 62 -7.82 -5.43 -8.18
CA LYS A 62 -8.16 -4.41 -9.19
C LYS A 62 -9.31 -3.53 -8.70
N GLY A 63 -9.25 -2.25 -9.07
CA GLY A 63 -10.36 -1.33 -8.86
C GLY A 63 -11.59 -1.76 -9.64
N VAL A 64 -12.78 -1.49 -9.10
CA VAL A 64 -14.03 -1.70 -9.81
C VAL A 64 -14.48 -0.40 -10.48
N VAL A 65 -15.10 -0.53 -11.65
CA VAL A 65 -15.77 0.57 -12.35
C VAL A 65 -17.26 0.50 -12.07
N ARG A 66 -17.95 1.65 -12.10
CA ARG A 66 -19.41 1.70 -12.07
C ARG A 66 -19.94 1.70 -13.50
N GLU A 67 -20.72 0.70 -13.87
CA GLU A 67 -21.41 0.57 -15.15
C GLU A 67 -22.87 0.21 -14.87
N ASP A 68 -23.82 0.99 -15.40
CA ASP A 68 -25.27 0.73 -15.30
C ASP A 68 -25.77 0.39 -13.88
N ASN A 69 -25.34 1.18 -12.88
CA ASN A 69 -25.60 0.98 -11.44
C ASN A 69 -25.00 -0.28 -10.81
N ASN A 70 -24.30 -1.11 -11.59
CA ASN A 70 -23.54 -2.24 -11.11
C ASN A 70 -22.05 -1.89 -11.00
N MET A 71 -21.33 -2.63 -10.16
CA MET A 71 -19.87 -2.55 -10.13
C MET A 71 -19.30 -3.72 -10.92
N TRP A 72 -18.33 -3.43 -11.79
CA TRP A 72 -17.69 -4.42 -12.65
C TRP A 72 -16.20 -4.49 -12.39
N CYS A 73 -15.61 -5.69 -12.52
CA CYS A 73 -14.18 -5.91 -12.40
C CYS A 73 -13.60 -6.44 -13.72
N ASP A 74 -12.81 -5.61 -14.42
CA ASP A 74 -12.09 -6.01 -15.64
C ASP A 74 -10.98 -7.05 -15.39
N GLY A 75 -10.62 -7.31 -14.13
CA GLY A 75 -9.64 -8.34 -13.80
C GLY A 75 -10.25 -9.73 -13.73
N CYS A 76 -11.51 -9.81 -13.31
CA CYS A 76 -12.23 -11.06 -13.14
C CYS A 76 -13.30 -11.26 -14.20
N GLU A 77 -13.55 -10.25 -15.05
CA GLU A 77 -14.60 -10.22 -16.07
C GLU A 77 -15.97 -10.62 -15.50
N ASN A 78 -16.30 -10.07 -14.32
CA ASN A 78 -17.50 -10.43 -13.58
C ASN A 78 -18.05 -9.24 -12.79
N PRO A 79 -19.38 -9.23 -12.50
CA PRO A 79 -19.99 -8.22 -11.65
C PRO A 79 -19.54 -8.39 -10.19
N VAL A 80 -19.41 -7.28 -9.48
CA VAL A 80 -18.98 -7.20 -8.08
C VAL A 80 -20.11 -6.62 -7.24
N LEU A 81 -20.74 -7.46 -6.43
CA LEU A 81 -21.80 -7.01 -5.52
C LEU A 81 -21.25 -6.36 -4.23
N PHE A 82 -20.12 -6.88 -3.74
CA PHE A 82 -19.51 -6.46 -2.47
C PHE A 82 -18.03 -6.08 -2.67
N PRO A 83 -17.75 -4.87 -3.16
CA PRO A 83 -16.38 -4.41 -3.35
C PRO A 83 -15.69 -4.26 -2.00
N ARG A 84 -14.37 -4.47 -1.98
CA ARG A 84 -13.53 -4.17 -0.83
C ARG A 84 -13.00 -2.75 -0.91
N VAL A 85 -13.12 -2.04 0.21
CA VAL A 85 -12.48 -0.75 0.44
C VAL A 85 -11.00 -0.99 0.63
N ARG A 86 -10.16 -0.36 -0.20
CA ARG A 86 -8.71 -0.37 -0.03
C ARG A 86 -8.19 1.05 0.04
N GLN A 87 -7.34 1.33 1.01
CA GLN A 87 -6.67 2.62 1.12
C GLN A 87 -5.80 2.88 -0.11
N ILE A 88 -5.92 4.07 -0.71
CA ILE A 88 -5.03 4.51 -1.78
C ILE A 88 -3.76 5.07 -1.11
N ASN A 89 -2.60 4.51 -1.44
CA ASN A 89 -1.29 4.97 -0.97
C ASN A 89 -0.74 6.10 -1.85
#